data_AF-A0AAV9T9V9-F1
#
_entry.id   AF-A0AAV9T9V9-F1
#
_cell.length_a   1.000
_cell.length_b   1.000
_cell.length_c   1.000
_cell.angle_alpha   90.00
_cell.angle_beta   90.00
_cell.angle_gamma   90.00
#
_symmetry.space_group_name_H-M   'P 1'
#
loop_
_entity.id
_entity.type
_entity.pdbx_description
1 polymer ?
#
loop_
_entity_poly.entity_id
_entity_poly.type
_entity_poly.pdbx_seq_one_letter_code
_entity_poly.pdbx_strand_id
1 'polypeptide(L)'
;MIDPEDVGSVGAHLLALEDPTPHNQARYVLSGPEDVSGSQIVELVEQVAGTKVESVEFKATGWLDDLVAAGVFPEKVLPSIMAGFEPLWEERCSLAKTQTSMEVLRLAPPKRTIVDAFKTMLEE
;
A
#
# COMPACT_ATOMS: atom_id res chain seq x y z
N MET A 1 1.29 3.87 0.48
CA MET A 1 0.66 2.62 0.01
C MET A 1 0.61 2.63 -1.51
N ILE A 2 0.93 1.55 -2.22
CA ILE A 2 0.77 1.48 -3.68
C ILE A 2 -0.40 0.56 -4.03
N ASP A 3 -1.22 0.97 -5.01
CA ASP A 3 -2.33 0.16 -5.49
C ASP A 3 -1.83 -0.93 -6.46
N PRO A 4 -2.38 -2.17 -6.41
CA PRO A 4 -1.98 -3.23 -7.32
C PRO A 4 -2.17 -2.91 -8.82
N GLU A 5 -3.19 -2.13 -9.18
CA GLU A 5 -3.43 -1.68 -10.55
C GLU A 5 -2.29 -0.77 -11.03
N ASP A 6 -1.78 0.12 -10.18
CA ASP A 6 -0.63 0.97 -10.50
C ASP A 6 0.63 0.12 -10.77
N VAL A 7 0.86 -0.95 -9.99
CA VAL A 7 1.96 -1.90 -10.24
C VAL A 7 1.77 -2.61 -11.58
N GLY A 8 0.56 -3.11 -11.85
CA GLY A 8 0.21 -3.77 -13.10
C GLY A 8 0.39 -2.86 -14.31
N SER A 9 -0.02 -1.59 -14.19
CA SER A 9 0.11 -0.56 -15.21
C SER A 9 1.58 -0.32 -15.58
N VAL A 10 2.48 -0.16 -14.60
CA VAL A 10 3.92 -0.01 -14.87
C VAL A 10 4.47 -1.23 -15.60
N GLY A 11 4.12 -2.44 -15.15
CA GLY A 11 4.53 -3.69 -15.81
C GLY A 11 4.06 -3.76 -17.26
N ALA A 12 2.79 -3.44 -17.52
CA ALA A 12 2.20 -3.44 -18.85
C ALA A 12 2.90 -2.44 -19.79
N HIS A 13 3.16 -1.21 -19.32
CA HIS A 13 3.86 -0.21 -20.13
C HIS A 13 5.30 -0.61 -20.44
N LEU A 14 6.03 -1.18 -19.47
CA LEU A 14 7.41 -1.68 -19.71
C LEU A 14 7.43 -2.78 -20.77
N LEU A 15 6.49 -3.71 -20.72
CA LEU A 15 6.39 -4.83 -21.67
C LEU A 15 5.95 -4.38 -23.06
N ALA A 16 5.29 -3.23 -23.19
CA ALA A 16 4.77 -2.70 -24.44
C ALA A 16 5.72 -1.70 -25.15
N LEU A 17 6.90 -1.41 -24.59
CA LEU A 17 7.86 -0.50 -25.21
C LEU A 17 8.39 -1.03 -26.55
N GLU A 18 8.52 -0.15 -27.54
CA GLU A 18 9.17 -0.48 -28.82
C GLU A 18 10.64 -0.86 -28.62
N ASP A 19 11.34 -0.19 -27.70
CA ASP A 19 12.71 -0.51 -27.28
C ASP A 19 12.80 -0.59 -25.75
N PRO A 20 12.79 -1.80 -25.15
CA PRO A 20 12.94 -1.97 -23.71
C PRO A 20 14.41 -1.99 -23.26
N THR A 21 15.40 -1.85 -24.17
CA THR A 21 16.83 -1.93 -23.85
C THR A 21 17.26 -1.02 -22.69
N PRO A 22 16.77 0.24 -22.55
CA PRO A 22 17.10 1.11 -21.43
C PRO A 22 16.68 0.58 -20.05
N HIS A 23 15.75 -0.37 -20.00
CA HIS A 23 15.18 -0.95 -18.78
C HIS A 23 15.75 -2.34 -18.45
N ASN A 24 16.58 -2.91 -19.33
CA ASN A 24 17.15 -4.23 -19.11
C ASN A 24 18.06 -4.25 -17.87
N GLN A 25 17.84 -5.22 -16.99
CA GLN A 25 18.53 -5.34 -15.70
C GLN A 25 18.41 -4.13 -14.77
N ALA A 26 17.52 -3.17 -15.09
CA ALA A 26 17.24 -2.05 -14.21
C ALA A 26 16.43 -2.49 -12.99
N ARG A 27 16.62 -1.78 -11.88
CA ARG A 27 15.81 -1.94 -10.66
C ARG A 27 15.09 -0.63 -10.41
N TYR A 28 13.77 -0.69 -10.37
CA TYR A 28 12.93 0.45 -10.05
C TYR A 28 12.26 0.29 -8.70
N VAL A 29 12.06 1.43 -8.03
CA VAL A 29 11.26 1.55 -6.81
C VAL A 29 9.90 2.07 -7.23
N LEU A 30 8.85 1.38 -6.78
CA LEU A 30 7.46 1.75 -7.00
C LEU A 30 6.81 2.01 -5.64
N SER A 31 6.38 3.24 -5.42
CA SER A 31 5.66 3.66 -4.23
C SER A 31 4.37 4.38 -4.63
N GLY A 32 3.45 4.52 -3.67
CA GLY A 32 2.19 5.24 -3.89
C GLY A 32 2.36 6.72 -4.26
N PRO A 33 1.26 7.39 -4.64
CA PRO A 33 1.28 8.82 -4.94
C PRO A 33 1.43 9.70 -3.69
N GLU A 34 1.15 9.17 -2.50
CA GLU A 34 1.14 9.94 -1.24
C GLU A 34 1.63 9.13 -0.03
N ASP A 35 2.12 9.85 0.98
CA ASP A 35 2.36 9.32 2.32
C ASP A 35 1.05 9.35 3.12
N VAL A 36 0.82 8.30 3.90
CA VAL A 36 -0.38 8.14 4.72
C VAL A 36 0.02 7.71 6.12
N SER A 37 -0.40 8.49 7.12
CA SER A 37 -0.22 8.17 8.54
C SER A 37 -1.43 7.41 9.09
N GLY A 38 -1.25 6.77 10.24
CA GLY A 38 -2.36 6.16 10.97
C GLY A 38 -3.44 7.16 11.38
N SER A 39 -3.07 8.41 11.71
CA SER A 39 -4.06 9.44 12.06
C SER A 39 -4.91 9.85 10.86
N GLN A 40 -4.32 9.96 9.67
CA GLN A 40 -5.06 10.24 8.43
C GLN A 40 -6.04 9.11 8.08
N ILE A 41 -5.68 7.85 8.38
CA ILE A 41 -6.61 6.71 8.23
C ILE A 41 -7.80 6.84 9.18
N VAL A 42 -7.56 7.19 10.46
CA VAL A 42 -8.64 7.41 11.44
C VAL A 42 -9.55 8.54 10.97
N GLU A 43 -8.99 9.68 10.54
CA GLU A 43 -9.78 10.80 10.02
C GLU A 43 -10.66 10.39 8.83
N LEU A 44 -10.11 9.61 7.89
CA LEU A 44 -10.85 9.10 6.74
C LEU A 44 -12.02 8.20 7.16
N VAL A 45 -11.79 7.28 8.11
CA VAL A 45 -12.83 6.40 8.63
C VAL A 45 -13.93 7.21 9.33
N GLU A 46 -13.58 8.18 10.17
CA GLU A 46 -14.54 9.03 10.87
C GLU A 46 -15.38 9.87 9.90
N GLN A 47 -14.77 10.41 8.85
CA GLN A 47 -15.46 11.18 7.81
C GLN A 47 -16.50 10.33 7.09
N VAL A 48 -16.17 9.10 6.76
CA VAL A 48 -17.08 8.19 6.05
C VAL A 48 -18.16 7.63 6.97
N ALA A 49 -17.82 7.27 8.21
CA ALA A 49 -18.76 6.75 9.19
C ALA A 49 -19.72 7.83 9.75
N GLY A 50 -19.35 9.12 9.63
CA GLY A 50 -20.12 10.23 10.18
C GLY A 50 -20.09 10.32 11.72
N THR A 51 -19.15 9.62 12.37
CA THR A 51 -18.98 9.58 13.82
C THR A 51 -17.50 9.47 14.20
N LYS A 52 -17.18 9.79 15.45
CA LYS A 52 -15.82 9.65 16.00
C LYS A 52 -15.52 8.21 16.38
N VAL A 53 -14.28 7.79 16.17
CA VAL A 53 -13.78 6.50 16.65
C VAL A 53 -13.51 6.64 18.15
N GLU A 54 -14.10 5.76 18.96
CA GLU A 54 -14.04 5.87 20.42
C GLU A 54 -12.65 5.56 21.00
N SER A 55 -11.95 4.58 20.42
CA SER A 55 -10.64 4.13 20.87
C SER A 55 -9.77 3.76 19.68
N VAL A 56 -8.50 4.19 19.71
CA VAL A 56 -7.51 3.92 18.67
C VAL A 56 -6.24 3.39 19.32
N GLU A 57 -5.79 2.23 18.86
CA GLU A 57 -4.50 1.64 19.25
C GLU A 57 -3.64 1.43 18.00
N PHE A 58 -2.53 2.16 17.91
CA PHE A 58 -1.56 1.98 16.82
C PHE A 58 -0.61 0.82 17.14
N LYS A 59 -0.20 0.09 16.09
CA LYS A 59 0.69 -1.07 16.19
C LYS A 59 0.08 -2.28 16.93
N ALA A 60 -1.22 -2.29 17.13
CA ALA A 60 -1.93 -3.46 17.66
C ALA A 60 -1.84 -4.64 16.68
N THR A 61 -1.47 -5.81 17.20
CA THR A 61 -1.32 -7.04 16.40
C THR A 61 -2.19 -8.20 16.89
N GLY A 62 -2.87 -8.03 18.04
CA GLY A 62 -3.65 -9.10 18.68
C GLY A 62 -4.83 -9.61 17.84
N TRP A 63 -5.34 -8.80 16.91
CA TRP A 63 -6.42 -9.18 15.99
C TRP A 63 -6.01 -10.24 14.96
N LEU A 64 -4.71 -10.48 14.76
CA LEU A 64 -4.24 -11.49 13.80
C LEU A 64 -4.61 -12.92 14.22
N ASP A 65 -4.56 -13.22 15.51
CA ASP A 65 -4.92 -14.54 16.04
C ASP A 65 -6.41 -14.81 15.81
N ASP A 66 -7.26 -13.79 15.98
CA ASP A 66 -8.69 -13.87 15.71
C ASP A 66 -8.99 -14.15 14.23
N LEU A 67 -8.24 -13.53 13.31
CA LEU A 67 -8.40 -13.78 11.87
C LEU A 67 -7.97 -15.20 11.47
N VAL A 68 -6.94 -15.74 12.11
CA VAL A 68 -6.52 -17.13 11.90
C VAL A 68 -7.56 -18.10 12.46
N ALA A 69 -8.07 -17.84 13.66
CA ALA A 69 -9.15 -18.63 14.26
C ALA A 69 -10.43 -18.59 13.41
N ALA A 70 -10.73 -17.45 12.78
CA ALA A 70 -11.84 -17.28 11.84
C ALA A 70 -11.58 -17.90 10.46
N GLY A 71 -10.38 -18.43 10.20
CA GLY A 71 -10.02 -19.05 8.91
C GLY A 71 -9.79 -18.06 7.77
N VAL A 72 -9.67 -16.76 8.06
CA VAL A 72 -9.38 -15.72 7.04
C VAL A 72 -7.98 -15.90 6.48
N PHE A 73 -7.02 -16.22 7.35
CA PHE A 73 -5.65 -16.50 6.94
C PHE A 73 -5.15 -17.85 7.50
N PRO A 74 -4.38 -18.63 6.72
CA PRO A 74 -3.69 -19.79 7.25
C PRO A 74 -2.60 -19.36 8.26
N GLU A 75 -2.51 -20.00 9.43
CA GLU A 75 -1.52 -19.68 10.48
C GLU A 75 -0.08 -19.54 9.95
N LYS A 76 0.29 -20.37 8.98
CA LYS A 76 1.62 -20.37 8.33
C LYS A 76 2.02 -19.03 7.67
N VAL A 77 1.07 -18.13 7.38
CA VAL A 77 1.38 -16.82 6.76
C VAL A 77 1.63 -15.73 7.80
N LEU A 78 1.29 -15.94 9.07
CA LEU A 78 1.47 -14.96 10.14
C LEU A 78 2.91 -14.41 10.24
N PRO A 79 3.98 -15.23 10.16
CA PRO A 79 5.33 -14.70 10.23
C PRO A 79 5.63 -13.69 9.13
N SER A 80 5.09 -13.90 7.92
CA SER A 80 5.28 -12.98 6.80
C SER A 80 4.51 -11.68 6.99
N ILE A 81 3.29 -11.73 7.53
CA ILE A 81 2.50 -10.54 7.85
C ILE A 81 3.22 -9.71 8.93
N MET A 82 3.68 -10.38 9.99
CA MET A 82 4.41 -9.75 11.09
C MET A 82 5.70 -9.07 10.63
N ALA A 83 6.48 -9.74 9.76
CA ALA A 83 7.68 -9.16 9.16
C ALA A 83 7.40 -7.91 8.31
N GLY A 84 6.18 -7.76 7.78
CA GLY A 84 5.75 -6.57 7.05
C GLY A 84 5.49 -5.34 7.92
N PHE A 85 5.23 -5.51 9.22
CA PHE A 85 4.94 -4.39 10.11
C PHE A 85 6.19 -3.62 10.55
N GLU A 86 7.31 -4.31 10.74
CA GLU A 86 8.58 -3.66 11.12
C GLU A 86 8.97 -2.51 10.17
N PRO A 87 9.10 -2.71 8.83
CA PRO A 87 9.46 -1.62 7.94
C PRO A 87 8.40 -0.51 7.88
N LEU A 88 7.12 -0.85 8.09
CA LEU A 88 6.05 0.15 8.17
C LEU A 88 6.23 1.05 9.40
N TRP A 89 6.49 0.45 10.57
CA TRP A 89 6.67 1.18 11.84
C TRP A 89 7.98 1.97 11.91
N GLU A 90 9.01 1.52 11.20
CA GLU A 90 10.28 2.23 11.01
C GLU A 90 10.21 3.31 9.92
N GLU A 91 9.03 3.53 9.34
CA GLU A 91 8.76 4.49 8.27
C GLU A 91 9.62 4.26 7.01
N ARG A 92 10.14 3.04 6.82
CA ARG A 92 10.96 2.66 5.65
C ARG A 92 10.13 2.70 4.37
N CYS A 93 8.82 2.59 4.47
CA CYS A 93 7.88 2.70 3.36
C CYS A 93 7.45 4.14 3.02
N SER A 94 7.95 5.16 3.73
CA SER A 94 7.60 6.56 3.44
C SER A 94 8.17 7.02 2.10
N LEU A 95 7.50 7.96 1.42
CA LEU A 95 7.99 8.56 0.18
C LEU A 95 9.30 9.33 0.39
N ALA A 96 9.55 9.82 1.61
CA ALA A 96 10.83 10.42 1.98
C ALA A 96 12.00 9.42 1.94
N LYS A 97 11.78 8.14 2.25
CA LYS A 97 12.84 7.10 2.26
C LYS A 97 12.83 6.22 1.01
N THR A 98 11.67 6.03 0.39
CA THR A 98 11.45 5.08 -0.71
C THR A 98 10.62 5.78 -1.80
N GLN A 99 11.23 6.76 -2.48
CA GLN A 99 10.58 7.49 -3.56
C GLN A 99 10.46 6.65 -4.84
N THR A 100 9.36 6.80 -5.56
CA THR A 100 9.17 6.19 -6.89
C THR A 100 10.25 6.67 -7.86
N SER A 101 10.85 5.72 -8.60
CA SER A 101 11.89 6.03 -9.60
C SER A 101 11.36 6.96 -10.70
N MET A 102 12.21 7.88 -11.19
CA MET A 102 11.82 8.87 -12.21
C MET A 102 11.40 8.21 -13.52
N GLU A 103 11.98 7.08 -13.86
CA GLU A 103 11.65 6.27 -15.03
C GLU A 103 10.21 5.76 -14.94
N VAL A 104 9.80 5.30 -13.75
CA VAL A 104 8.42 4.87 -13.48
C VAL A 104 7.47 6.07 -13.58
N LEU A 105 7.82 7.22 -12.99
CA LEU A 105 6.99 8.43 -13.05
C LEU A 105 6.78 8.93 -14.48
N ARG A 106 7.79 8.77 -15.35
CA ARG A 106 7.70 9.13 -16.78
C ARG A 106 6.88 8.12 -17.58
N LEU A 107 6.92 6.85 -17.19
CA LEU A 107 6.28 5.76 -17.91
C LEU A 107 4.80 5.62 -17.53
N ALA A 108 4.53 5.39 -16.25
CA ALA A 108 3.20 5.18 -15.70
C ALA A 108 3.22 5.60 -14.21
N PRO A 109 2.99 6.89 -13.91
CA PRO A 109 3.02 7.36 -12.52
C PRO A 109 1.85 6.72 -11.74
N PRO A 110 2.09 6.21 -10.51
CA PRO A 110 1.03 5.76 -9.60
C PRO A 110 0.05 6.88 -9.31
N LYS A 111 -1.25 6.58 -9.26
CA LYS A 111 -2.30 7.62 -9.18
C LYS A 111 -3.30 7.41 -8.07
N ARG A 112 -3.54 6.16 -7.65
CA ARG A 112 -4.65 5.88 -6.73
C ARG A 112 -4.30 6.30 -5.31
N THR A 113 -5.13 7.17 -4.74
CA THR A 113 -4.99 7.64 -3.36
C THR A 113 -5.59 6.63 -2.37
N ILE A 114 -5.28 6.78 -1.07
CA ILE A 114 -5.93 5.98 -0.02
C ILE A 114 -7.43 6.25 0.02
N VAL A 115 -7.86 7.49 -0.28
CA VAL A 115 -9.27 7.87 -0.31
C VAL A 115 -10.00 7.15 -1.43
N ASP A 116 -9.42 7.10 -2.62
CA ASP A 116 -10.01 6.41 -3.77
C ASP A 116 -10.09 4.90 -3.52
N ALA A 117 -9.03 4.31 -2.98
CA ALA A 117 -8.99 2.90 -2.61
C ALA A 117 -10.06 2.57 -1.57
N PHE A 118 -10.14 3.33 -0.48
CA PHE A 118 -11.09 3.11 0.60
C PHE A 118 -12.54 3.24 0.14
N LYS A 119 -12.86 4.26 -0.67
CA LYS A 119 -14.21 4.42 -1.24
C LYS A 119 -14.61 3.23 -2.11
N THR A 120 -13.70 2.76 -2.95
CA THR A 120 -13.99 1.61 -3.83
C THR A 120 -14.26 0.34 -3.02
N MET A 121 -13.53 0.12 -1.92
CA MET A 121 -13.77 -1.03 -1.02
C MET A 121 -15.16 -1.00 -0.35
N LEU A 122 -15.78 0.18 -0.24
CA LEU A 122 -17.10 0.36 0.37
C LEU A 122 -18.26 0.35 -0.64
N GLU A 123 -17.96 0.40 -1.94
CA GLU A 123 -18.94 0.36 -3.03
C GLU A 123 -19.31 -1.08 -3.43
N GLU A 124 -18.80 -2.09 -2.70
CA GLU A 124 -19.16 -3.51 -2.78
C GLU A 124 -20.34 -3.89 -1.86
#